data_AF-A0A0F9MUY5-F1
#
_entry.id   AF-A0A0F9MUY5-F1
#
_cell.length_a   1.000
_cell.length_b   1.000
_cell.length_c   1.000
_cell.angle_alpha   90.00
_cell.angle_beta   90.00
_cell.angle_gamma   90.00
#
_symmetry.space_group_name_H-M   'P 1'
#
loop_
_entity.id
_entity.type
_entity.pdbx_description
1 polymer ?
#
loop_
_entity_poly.entity_id
_entity_poly.type
_entity_poly.pdbx_seq_one_letter_code
_entity_poly.pdbx_strand_id
1 'polypeptide(L)'
;MYLNPNWRILTVGDGDLSFSYALFTDIKPTKLVASTYDDASTLTTKYADNALTALEASKVTVLNSFDVTDPQAWQRLNGELFD
;
A
#
# COMPACT_ATOMS: atom_id res chain seq x y z
N MET A 1 -10.13 -14.91 -1.81
CA MET A 1 -9.53 -14.70 -0.48
C MET A 1 -10.62 -14.12 0.42
N TYR A 2 -10.78 -14.61 1.65
CA TYR A 2 -11.69 -14.02 2.63
C TYR A 2 -10.86 -13.27 3.67
N LEU A 3 -10.96 -11.95 3.67
CA LEU A 3 -10.31 -11.07 4.66
C LEU A 3 -11.36 -10.50 5.59
N ASN A 4 -11.00 -10.30 6.86
CA ASN A 4 -11.88 -9.65 7.81
C ASN A 4 -11.85 -8.13 7.59
N PRO A 5 -12.99 -7.45 7.35
CA PRO A 5 -13.05 -5.99 7.23
C PRO A 5 -12.53 -5.25 8.47
N ASN A 6 -12.46 -5.90 9.63
CA ASN A 6 -11.93 -5.27 10.84
C ASN A 6 -10.40 -5.26 10.92
N TRP A 7 -9.70 -5.93 10.01
CA TRP A 7 -8.23 -5.96 10.01
C TRP A 7 -7.59 -4.63 9.62
N ARG A 8 -6.38 -4.43 10.13
CA ARG A 8 -5.43 -3.40 9.74
C ARG A 8 -4.40 -4.07 8.85
N ILE A 9 -4.38 -3.69 7.58
CA ILE A 9 -3.60 -4.38 6.55
C ILE A 9 -2.44 -3.51 6.11
N LEU A 10 -1.25 -4.10 6.05
CA LEU A 10 -0.10 -3.58 5.34
C LEU A 10 0.12 -4.45 4.09
N THR A 11 -0.03 -3.90 2.89
CA THR A 11 0.43 -4.58 1.68
C THR A 11 1.90 -4.23 1.45
N VAL A 12 2.71 -5.24 1.14
CA VAL A 12 4.15 -5.10 0.95
C VAL A 12 4.54 -5.52 -0.45
N GLY A 13 5.13 -4.60 -1.21
CA GLY A 13 5.58 -4.88 -2.58
C GLY A 13 4.43 -4.96 -3.60
N ASP A 14 3.35 -4.20 -3.36
CA ASP A 14 2.25 -4.07 -4.31
C ASP A 14 2.67 -3.16 -5.46
N GLY A 15 3.12 -3.79 -6.56
CA GLY A 15 3.83 -3.12 -7.65
C GLY A 15 3.06 -1.96 -8.29
N ASP A 16 1.87 -2.22 -8.83
CA ASP A 16 1.01 -1.21 -9.47
C ASP A 16 -0.08 -0.65 -8.54
N LEU A 17 -0.12 -1.14 -7.29
CA LEU A 17 -1.06 -0.78 -6.24
C LEU A 17 -2.53 -1.20 -6.49
N SER A 18 -2.80 -1.94 -7.57
CA SER A 18 -4.15 -2.34 -7.96
C SER A 18 -4.79 -3.27 -6.93
N PHE A 19 -3.99 -4.14 -6.30
CA PHE A 19 -4.47 -5.04 -5.26
C PHE A 19 -4.87 -4.28 -4.00
N SER A 20 -4.05 -3.34 -3.54
CA SER A 20 -4.36 -2.46 -2.42
C SER A 20 -5.63 -1.65 -2.68
N TYR A 21 -5.81 -1.17 -3.91
CA TYR A 21 -7.02 -0.45 -4.27
C TYR A 21 -8.26 -1.35 -4.24
N ALA A 22 -8.18 -2.59 -4.76
CA ALA A 22 -9.27 -3.56 -4.64
C ALA A 22 -9.60 -3.90 -3.18
N LEU A 23 -8.59 -4.04 -2.32
CA LEU A 23 -8.79 -4.23 -0.88
C LEU A 23 -9.54 -3.06 -0.26
N PHE A 24 -9.16 -1.83 -0.62
CA PHE A 24 -9.82 -0.63 -0.14
C PHE A 24 -11.28 -0.55 -0.60
N THR A 25 -11.57 -0.84 -1.88
CA THR A 25 -12.93 -0.70 -2.43
C THR A 25 -13.88 -1.80 -1.95
N ASP A 26 -13.41 -3.04 -1.90
CA ASP A 26 -14.28 -4.20 -1.73
C ASP A 26 -14.34 -4.68 -0.28
N ILE A 27 -13.21 -4.67 0.41
CA ILE A 27 -13.11 -5.16 1.79
C ILE A 27 -13.29 -4.03 2.82
N LYS A 28 -12.80 -2.82 2.49
CA LYS A 28 -12.82 -1.64 3.38
C LYS A 28 -12.27 -1.96 4.78
N PRO A 29 -10.99 -2.39 4.87
CA PRO A 29 -10.37 -2.71 6.14
C PRO A 29 -10.39 -1.50 7.08
N THR A 30 -10.39 -1.74 8.40
CA THR A 30 -10.23 -0.67 9.43
C THR A 30 -9.07 0.26 9.11
N LYS A 31 -7.99 -0.31 8.59
CA LYS A 31 -6.84 0.45 8.10
C LYS A 31 -6.19 -0.26 6.93
N LEU A 32 -5.74 0.52 5.96
CA LEU A 32 -4.89 0.06 4.88
C LEU A 32 -3.67 0.98 4.79
N VAL A 33 -2.49 0.37 4.77
CA VAL A 33 -1.24 0.99 4.34
C VAL A 33 -0.74 0.16 3.17
N ALA A 34 -0.42 0.82 2.06
CA ALA A 34 0.15 0.15 0.90
C ALA A 34 1.63 0.48 0.75
N SER A 35 2.43 -0.45 0.26
CA SER A 35 3.82 -0.17 -0.07
C SER A 35 4.26 -0.80 -1.38
N THR A 36 5.17 -0.11 -2.05
CA THR A 36 5.79 -0.55 -3.30
C THR A 36 7.30 -0.31 -3.21
N TYR A 37 8.06 -1.18 -3.88
CA TYR A 37 9.51 -1.06 -3.92
C TYR A 37 9.97 0.08 -4.85
N ASP A 38 9.27 0.29 -5.95
CA ASP A 38 9.59 1.34 -6.90
C ASP A 38 9.28 2.72 -6.26
N ASP A 39 10.05 3.76 -6.63
CA ASP A 39 9.65 5.13 -6.32
C ASP A 39 8.38 5.52 -7.12
N ALA A 40 7.71 6.60 -6.71
CA ALA A 40 6.47 7.03 -7.36
C ALA A 40 6.64 7.32 -8.86
N SER A 41 7.76 7.92 -9.27
CA SER A 41 8.01 8.28 -10.68
C SER A 41 8.25 7.04 -11.55
N THR A 42 9.01 6.08 -11.03
CA THR A 42 9.26 4.79 -11.68
C THR A 42 7.95 4.02 -11.82
N LEU A 43 7.14 3.95 -10.76
CA LEU A 43 5.83 3.30 -10.76
C LEU A 43 4.91 3.90 -11.83
N THR A 44 4.73 5.22 -11.86
CA THR A 44 3.81 5.87 -12.82
C THR A 44 4.29 5.79 -14.26
N THR A 45 5.60 5.62 -14.48
CA THR A 45 6.18 5.45 -15.82
C THR A 45 6.04 4.01 -16.30
N LYS A 46 6.27 3.03 -15.41
CA LYS A 46 6.23 1.61 -15.71
C LYS A 46 4.82 1.07 -15.87
N TYR A 47 3.88 1.61 -15.09
CA TYR A 47 2.48 1.20 -15.07
C TYR A 47 1.59 2.39 -15.42
N ALA A 48 1.13 2.44 -16.68
CA ALA A 48 0.20 3.46 -17.14
C ALA A 48 -1.12 3.43 -16.33
N ASP A 49 -1.62 2.22 -16.09
CA ASP A 49 -2.78 1.95 -15.24
C ASP A 49 -2.30 1.49 -13.86
N ASN A 50 -2.00 2.46 -12.99
CA ASN A 50 -1.65 2.21 -11.59
C ASN A 50 -2.69 2.83 -10.65
N ALA A 51 -2.72 2.38 -9.40
CA ALA A 51 -3.68 2.86 -8.42
C ALA A 51 -3.13 3.90 -7.45
N LEU A 52 -1.93 4.47 -7.69
CA LEU A 52 -1.30 5.42 -6.78
C LEU A 52 -2.20 6.62 -6.49
N THR A 53 -2.61 7.32 -7.55
CA THR A 53 -3.48 8.51 -7.44
C THR A 53 -4.82 8.18 -6.79
N ALA A 54 -5.39 7.01 -7.07
CA ALA A 54 -6.68 6.60 -6.53
C ALA A 54 -6.61 6.31 -5.01
N LEU A 55 -5.51 5.69 -4.56
CA LEU A 55 -5.26 5.44 -3.14
C LEU A 55 -4.98 6.74 -2.38
N GLU A 56 -4.16 7.63 -2.94
CA GLU A 56 -3.88 8.94 -2.35
C GLU A 56 -5.16 9.79 -2.22
N ALA A 57 -5.99 9.82 -3.27
CA ALA A 57 -7.29 10.49 -3.25
C ALA A 57 -8.23 9.90 -2.18
N SER A 58 -8.09 8.60 -1.91
CA SER A 58 -8.83 7.88 -0.87
C SER A 58 -8.22 8.02 0.53
N LYS A 59 -7.16 8.83 0.68
CA LYS A 59 -6.39 9.03 1.93
C LYS A 59 -5.77 7.75 2.50
N VAL A 60 -5.54 6.76 1.64
CA VAL A 60 -4.74 5.58 2.00
C VAL A 60 -3.27 5.99 2.02
N THR A 61 -2.55 5.61 3.08
CA THR A 61 -1.11 5.84 3.14
C THR A 61 -0.40 4.91 2.16
N VAL A 62 0.36 5.49 1.23
CA VAL A 62 1.22 4.74 0.30
C VAL A 62 2.68 5.02 0.61
N LEU A 63 3.46 3.96 0.82
CA LEU A 63 4.89 4.01 1.05
C LEU A 63 5.61 3.56 -0.22
N ASN A 64 6.03 4.52 -1.05
CA ASN A 64 6.95 4.24 -2.16
C ASN A 64 8.37 4.02 -1.65
N SER A 65 9.22 3.39 -2.48
CA SER A 65 10.60 3.06 -2.13
C SER A 65 10.69 2.30 -0.80
N PHE A 66 9.79 1.32 -0.61
CA PHE A 66 9.76 0.50 0.60
C PHE A 66 10.58 -0.78 0.39
N ASP A 67 11.85 -0.72 0.78
CA ASP A 67 12.73 -1.88 0.81
C ASP A 67 12.58 -2.65 2.13
N VAL A 68 12.02 -3.85 2.07
CA VAL A 68 11.81 -4.73 3.23
C VAL A 68 13.11 -5.16 3.90
N THR A 69 14.23 -5.10 3.18
CA THR A 69 15.56 -5.46 3.69
C THR A 69 16.23 -4.28 4.41
N ASP A 70 15.73 -3.06 4.21
CA ASP A 70 16.19 -1.86 4.91
C ASP A 70 15.37 -1.64 6.20
N PRO A 71 15.98 -1.74 7.39
CA PRO A 71 15.32 -1.42 8.65
C PRO A 71 14.70 -0.02 8.71
N GLN A 72 15.23 0.95 7.96
CA GLN A 72 14.70 2.32 7.91
C GLN A 72 13.33 2.39 7.23
N ALA A 73 13.05 1.50 6.27
CA ALA A 73 11.74 1.44 5.62
C ALA A 73 10.64 1.14 6.67
N TRP A 74 10.91 0.20 7.58
CA TRP A 74 10.00 -0.18 8.66
C TRP A 74 9.77 0.94 9.67
N GLN A 75 10.76 1.81 9.92
CA GLN A 75 10.61 2.94 10.83
C GLN A 75 9.57 3.96 10.36
N ARG A 76 9.31 4.04 9.04
CA ARG A 76 8.28 4.90 8.45
C ARG A 76 6.86 4.50 8.84
N LEU A 77 6.65 3.27 9.32
CA LEU A 77 5.37 2.81 9.86
C LEU A 77 5.08 3.35 11.25
N ASN A 78 6.04 4.03 11.90
CA ASN A 78 5.84 4.75 13.17
C ASN A 78 5.17 3.91 14.28
N GLY A 79 5.55 2.64 14.40
CA GLY A 79 5.01 1.74 15.42
C GLY A 79 3.56 1.29 15.19
N GLU A 80 3.02 1.49 14.00
CA GLU A 80 1.73 0.95 13.63
C GLU A 80 1.71 -0.58 13.71
N LEU A 81 0.57 -1.11 14.13
CA LEU A 81 0.31 -2.54 14.25
C LEU A 81 -0.68 -2.97 13.17
N PHE A 82 -0.40 -4.13 12.60
CA PHE A 82 -1.19 -4.79 11.56
C PHE A 82 -1.58 -6.17 12.05
N ASP A 83 -2.61 -6.75 11.45
CA ASP A 83 -3.19 -8.05 11.81
C ASP A 83 -2.69 -9.20 10.92
#